data_AF-A0A1J5HUB0-F1
#
_entry.id   AF-A0A1J5HUB0-F1
#
_cell.length_a   1.000
_cell.length_b   1.000
_cell.length_c   1.000
_cell.angle_alpha   90.00
_cell.angle_beta   90.00
_cell.angle_gamma   90.00
#
_symmetry.space_group_name_H-M   'P 1'
#
loop_
_entity.id
_entity.type
_entity.pdbx_description
1 polymer ?
#
loop_
_entity_poly.entity_id
_entity_poly.type
_entity_poly.pdbx_seq_one_letter_code
_entity_poly.pdbx_strand_id
1 'polypeptide(L)'
;MKMSKKILAVCLTLTILLSGVAIIRVAAETTPMTAGQIDQIRNNCVSTKNTLSQLHASDALLRVNRGQIFESMSTKLMDRFNSRVANNGYNNTGLISVSISYGSMLDTFRLDYKTYEEHLSAAINVDCWNQPAAFYDAIASARALRNVVHTDVVKLNQYVDQYQSAIIQFENDYQTVVKEVKP
;
A
#
# COMPACT_ATOMS: atom_id res chain seq x y z
N MET A 1 -0.92 -39.28 -26.19
CA MET A 1 -2.06 -39.28 -25.25
C MET A 1 -2.82 -37.96 -25.42
N LYS A 2 -3.95 -37.94 -26.15
CA LYS A 2 -4.71 -36.71 -26.45
C LYS A 2 -5.60 -36.36 -25.25
N MET A 3 -5.16 -35.40 -24.43
CA MET A 3 -5.95 -34.92 -23.31
C MET A 3 -7.05 -33.97 -23.83
N SER A 4 -8.30 -34.24 -23.44
CA SER A 4 -9.48 -33.49 -23.88
C SER A 4 -9.44 -32.04 -23.38
N LYS A 5 -9.76 -31.07 -24.25
CA LYS A 5 -9.79 -29.63 -23.92
C LYS A 5 -10.71 -29.30 -22.73
N LYS A 6 -11.70 -30.15 -22.43
CA LYS A 6 -12.57 -30.03 -21.26
C LYS A 6 -11.85 -30.38 -19.95
N ILE A 7 -10.89 -31.31 -19.99
CA ILE A 7 -10.07 -31.70 -18.83
C ILE A 7 -9.05 -30.60 -18.52
N LEU A 8 -8.50 -29.94 -19.55
CA LEU A 8 -7.58 -28.81 -19.38
C LEU A 8 -8.27 -27.58 -18.78
N ALA A 9 -9.53 -27.31 -19.16
CA ALA A 9 -10.31 -26.20 -18.62
C ALA A 9 -10.66 -26.42 -17.12
N VAL A 10 -11.00 -27.64 -16.72
CA VAL A 10 -11.32 -27.95 -15.31
C VAL A 10 -10.07 -27.86 -14.42
N CYS A 11 -8.90 -28.27 -14.90
CA CYS A 11 -7.65 -28.11 -14.16
C CYS A 11 -7.22 -26.64 -14.01
N LEU A 12 -7.48 -25.79 -15.01
CA LEU A 12 -7.11 -24.38 -14.96
C LEU A 12 -8.03 -23.56 -14.04
N THR A 13 -9.31 -23.96 -13.92
CA THR A 13 -10.23 -23.32 -12.95
C THR A 13 -9.97 -23.77 -11.51
N LEU A 14 -9.39 -24.95 -11.30
CA LEU A 14 -9.11 -25.46 -9.95
C LEU A 14 -7.83 -24.85 -9.33
N THR A 15 -6.87 -24.43 -10.16
CA THR A 15 -5.63 -23.78 -9.68
C THR A 15 -5.81 -22.30 -9.31
N ILE A 16 -6.77 -21.60 -9.93
CA ILE A 16 -7.05 -20.18 -9.63
C ILE A 16 -7.75 -19.99 -8.27
N LEU A 17 -8.40 -21.04 -7.75
CA LEU A 17 -9.04 -21.01 -6.43
C LEU A 17 -8.08 -21.29 -5.26
N LEU A 18 -6.84 -21.72 -5.52
CA LEU A 18 -5.87 -22.06 -4.47
C LEU A 18 -4.87 -20.94 -4.15
N SER A 19 -4.84 -19.85 -4.92
CA SER A 19 -4.05 -18.64 -4.61
C SER A 19 -4.87 -17.61 -3.82
N GLY A 20 -5.67 -18.08 -2.86
CA GLY A 20 -6.15 -17.24 -1.77
C GLY A 20 -4.95 -16.91 -0.89
N VAL A 21 -4.37 -15.73 -1.06
CA VAL A 21 -3.41 -15.16 -0.12
C VAL A 21 -4.09 -15.18 1.25
N ALA A 22 -3.70 -16.13 2.09
CA ALA A 22 -4.14 -16.18 3.47
C ALA A 22 -3.55 -14.95 4.17
N ILE A 23 -4.31 -13.86 4.16
CA ILE A 23 -4.10 -12.77 5.10
C ILE A 23 -4.41 -13.39 6.46
N ILE A 24 -3.37 -13.80 7.19
CA ILE A 24 -3.50 -14.18 8.59
C ILE A 24 -3.95 -12.91 9.31
N ARG A 25 -5.27 -12.73 9.40
CA ARG A 25 -5.87 -11.84 10.37
C ARG A 25 -5.64 -12.53 11.71
N VAL A 26 -4.58 -12.13 12.41
CA VAL A 26 -4.46 -12.41 13.84
C VAL A 26 -5.56 -11.58 14.50
N ALA A 27 -6.76 -12.16 14.58
CA ALA A 27 -7.71 -11.73 15.60
C ALA A 27 -7.05 -12.09 16.94
N ALA A 28 -6.95 -11.12 17.85
CA ALA A 28 -6.50 -11.37 19.21
C ALA A 28 -7.38 -12.48 19.78
N GLU A 29 -6.80 -13.66 19.94
CA GLU A 29 -7.47 -14.80 20.55
C GLU A 29 -7.75 -14.41 22.01
N THR A 30 -8.99 -14.54 22.47
CA THR A 30 -9.38 -14.27 23.88
C THR A 30 -8.79 -15.29 24.86
N THR A 31 -7.81 -16.07 24.43
CA THR A 31 -7.04 -17.01 25.23
C THR A 31 -6.07 -16.20 26.08
N PRO A 32 -6.15 -16.24 27.41
CA PRO A 32 -5.21 -15.51 28.26
C PRO A 32 -3.78 -15.99 27.95
N MET A 33 -2.86 -15.03 27.81
CA MET A 33 -1.45 -15.31 27.55
C MET A 33 -0.91 -16.32 28.58
N THR A 34 -0.18 -17.32 28.09
CA THR A 34 0.47 -18.31 28.95
C THR A 34 1.64 -17.69 29.71
N ALA A 35 1.99 -18.25 30.88
CA ALA A 35 3.12 -17.79 31.67
C ALA A 35 4.44 -17.79 30.89
N GLY A 36 4.67 -18.83 30.06
CA GLY A 36 5.86 -18.91 29.22
C GLY A 36 5.94 -17.78 28.17
N GLN A 37 4.81 -17.38 27.58
CA GLN A 37 4.78 -16.24 26.64
C GLN A 37 5.06 -14.92 27.37
N ILE A 38 4.52 -14.75 28.58
CA ILE A 38 4.80 -13.57 29.41
C ILE A 38 6.29 -13.46 29.72
N ASP A 39 6.92 -14.56 30.15
CA ASP A 39 8.34 -14.57 30.48
C ASP A 39 9.21 -14.34 29.25
N GLN A 40 8.83 -14.89 28.09
CA GLN A 40 9.51 -14.60 26.84
C GLN A 40 9.47 -13.12 26.48
N ILE A 41 8.33 -12.44 26.65
CA ILE A 41 8.23 -10.99 26.40
C ILE A 41 9.15 -10.21 27.35
N ARG A 42 9.13 -10.53 28.64
CA ARG A 42 9.97 -9.87 29.64
C ARG A 42 11.46 -10.03 29.31
N ASN A 43 11.88 -11.27 29.06
CA ASN A 43 13.27 -11.61 28.73
C ASN A 43 13.78 -10.88 27.48
N ASN A 44 12.89 -10.61 26.51
CA ASN A 44 13.25 -9.94 25.26
C ASN A 44 12.88 -8.45 25.24
N CYS A 45 12.39 -7.87 26.35
CA CYS A 45 11.78 -6.55 26.31
C CYS A 45 12.74 -5.49 25.74
N VAL A 46 13.91 -5.32 26.36
CA VAL A 46 14.83 -4.23 26.02
C VAL A 46 15.29 -4.36 24.56
N SER A 47 15.64 -5.58 24.14
CA SER A 47 16.01 -5.87 22.76
C SER A 47 14.87 -5.53 21.79
N THR A 48 13.64 -5.95 22.09
CA THR A 48 12.46 -5.67 21.26
C THR A 48 12.18 -4.18 21.15
N LYS A 49 12.23 -3.43 22.27
CA LYS A 49 12.05 -1.98 22.27
C LYS A 49 13.11 -1.29 21.43
N ASN A 50 14.37 -1.71 21.53
CA ASN A 50 15.45 -1.16 20.70
C ASN A 50 15.20 -1.40 19.20
N THR A 51 14.76 -2.61 18.82
CA THR A 51 14.39 -2.92 17.44
C THR A 51 13.22 -2.06 16.95
N LEU A 52 12.18 -1.87 17.78
CA LEU A 52 11.03 -1.03 17.43
C LEU A 52 11.43 0.45 17.28
N SER A 53 12.29 0.97 18.15
CA SER A 53 12.81 2.34 18.03
C SER A 53 13.66 2.53 16.77
N GLN A 54 14.49 1.55 16.41
CA GLN A 54 15.24 1.59 15.17
C GLN A 54 14.32 1.53 13.94
N LEU A 55 13.30 0.67 13.99
CA LEU A 55 12.27 0.58 12.95
C LEU A 55 11.57 1.92 12.78
N HIS A 56 11.10 2.53 13.87
CA HIS A 56 10.43 3.84 13.88
C HIS A 56 11.28 4.93 13.21
N ALA A 57 12.57 5.04 13.57
CA ALA A 57 13.49 5.98 12.95
C ALA A 57 13.69 5.71 11.44
N SER A 58 13.84 4.43 11.06
CA SER A 58 14.05 4.05 9.66
C SER A 58 12.81 4.29 8.79
N ASP A 59 11.62 3.98 9.31
CA ASP A 59 10.36 4.19 8.62
C ASP A 59 10.05 5.69 8.47
N ALA A 60 10.43 6.53 9.44
CA ALA A 60 10.28 7.99 9.36
C ALA A 60 11.08 8.58 8.19
N LEU A 61 12.35 8.17 8.04
CA LEU A 61 13.18 8.58 6.90
C LEU A 61 12.59 8.08 5.56
N LEU A 62 12.16 6.82 5.53
CA LEU A 62 11.57 6.22 4.33
C LEU A 62 10.30 6.96 3.90
N ARG A 63 9.46 7.35 4.85
CA ARG A 63 8.24 8.14 4.57
C ARG A 63 8.55 9.49 3.97
N VAL A 64 9.58 10.20 4.46
CA VAL A 64 9.95 11.50 3.86
C VAL A 64 10.37 11.30 2.41
N ASN A 65 11.27 10.35 2.15
CA ASN A 65 11.79 10.12 0.80
C ASN A 65 10.70 9.65 -0.17
N ARG A 66 9.89 8.65 0.21
CA ARG A 66 8.80 8.14 -0.64
C ARG A 66 7.66 9.14 -0.78
N GLY A 67 7.30 9.81 0.31
CA GLY A 67 6.27 10.85 0.30
C GLY A 67 6.60 11.93 -0.72
N GLN A 68 7.83 12.45 -0.71
CA GLN A 68 8.27 13.45 -1.69
C GLN A 68 8.15 12.97 -3.15
N ILE A 69 8.45 11.70 -3.41
CA ILE A 69 8.30 11.12 -4.76
C ILE A 69 6.83 11.10 -5.16
N PHE A 70 5.94 10.64 -4.28
CA PHE A 70 4.50 10.60 -4.56
C PHE A 70 3.89 11.99 -4.72
N GLU A 71 4.29 12.96 -3.88
CA GLU A 71 3.91 14.37 -4.05
C GLU A 71 4.35 14.91 -5.41
N SER A 72 5.58 14.62 -5.80
CA SER A 72 6.13 15.08 -7.07
C SER A 72 5.41 14.44 -8.26
N MET A 73 4.98 13.17 -8.14
CA MET A 73 4.17 12.51 -9.16
C MET A 73 2.83 13.23 -9.34
N SER A 74 2.12 13.55 -8.27
CA SER A 74 0.86 14.32 -8.37
C SER A 74 1.11 15.71 -8.93
N THR A 75 1.93 16.51 -8.25
CA THR A 75 1.98 17.97 -8.45
C THR A 75 2.87 18.41 -9.61
N LYS A 76 3.93 17.66 -9.92
CA LYS A 76 4.90 18.04 -10.97
C LYS A 76 4.73 17.27 -12.26
N LEU A 77 4.10 16.09 -12.22
CA LEU A 77 3.85 15.26 -13.40
C LEU A 77 2.38 15.27 -13.80
N MET A 78 1.50 14.68 -12.98
CA MET A 78 0.09 14.51 -13.33
C MET A 78 -0.62 15.85 -13.56
N ASP A 79 -0.62 16.73 -12.57
CA ASP A 79 -1.35 18.01 -12.62
C ASP A 79 -0.85 18.89 -13.77
N ARG A 80 0.49 18.95 -13.95
CA ARG A 80 1.10 19.77 -14.99
C ARG A 80 0.82 19.24 -16.38
N PHE A 81 0.90 17.93 -16.58
CA PHE A 81 0.60 17.32 -17.88
C PHE A 81 -0.87 17.50 -18.22
N ASN A 82 -1.77 17.14 -17.30
CA ASN A 82 -3.21 17.28 -17.48
C ASN A 82 -3.61 18.71 -17.80
N SER A 83 -3.05 19.70 -17.08
CA SER A 83 -3.29 21.12 -17.35
C SER A 83 -2.84 21.53 -18.75
N ARG A 84 -1.67 21.08 -19.22
CA ARG A 84 -1.22 21.39 -20.58
C ARG A 84 -2.13 20.77 -21.64
N VAL A 85 -2.54 19.51 -21.45
CA VAL A 85 -3.43 18.83 -22.38
C VAL A 85 -4.78 19.56 -22.47
N ALA A 86 -5.36 19.93 -21.32
CA ALA A 86 -6.59 20.72 -21.26
C ALA A 86 -6.44 22.10 -21.93
N ASN A 87 -5.35 22.82 -21.63
CA ASN A 87 -5.10 24.15 -22.18
C ASN A 87 -4.91 24.15 -23.71
N ASN A 88 -4.55 23.02 -24.30
CA ASN A 88 -4.47 22.85 -25.75
C ASN A 88 -5.78 22.30 -26.36
N GLY A 89 -6.86 22.20 -25.57
CA GLY A 89 -8.18 21.79 -26.05
C GLY A 89 -8.35 20.29 -26.30
N TYR A 90 -7.42 19.46 -25.83
CA TYR A 90 -7.52 18.01 -25.99
C TYR A 90 -8.33 17.36 -24.86
N ASN A 91 -9.04 16.28 -25.19
CA ASN A 91 -9.75 15.49 -24.19
C ASN A 91 -8.76 14.76 -23.28
N ASN A 92 -8.80 15.06 -21.99
CA ASN A 92 -7.96 14.46 -20.96
C ASN A 92 -8.76 13.78 -19.84
N THR A 93 -10.03 13.45 -20.09
CA THR A 93 -10.95 12.94 -19.05
C THR A 93 -10.39 11.69 -18.36
N GLY A 94 -9.80 10.75 -19.12
CA GLY A 94 -9.18 9.55 -18.57
C GLY A 94 -7.97 9.86 -17.68
N LEU A 95 -7.12 10.81 -18.10
CA LEU A 95 -5.95 11.24 -17.34
C LEU A 95 -6.34 11.93 -16.02
N ILE A 96 -7.37 12.79 -16.05
CA ILE A 96 -7.92 13.47 -14.86
C ILE A 96 -8.53 12.45 -13.89
N SER A 97 -9.28 11.47 -14.39
CA SER A 97 -9.91 10.45 -13.55
C SER A 97 -8.88 9.65 -12.75
N VAL A 98 -7.76 9.27 -13.39
CA VAL A 98 -6.69 8.55 -12.69
C VAL A 98 -5.94 9.47 -11.72
N SER A 99 -5.67 10.73 -12.08
CA SER A 99 -4.98 11.66 -11.18
C SER A 99 -5.79 11.99 -9.92
N ILE A 100 -7.11 12.10 -10.02
CA ILE A 100 -8.00 12.27 -8.86
C ILE A 100 -7.92 11.04 -7.94
N SER A 101 -7.98 9.84 -8.52
CA SER A 101 -7.89 8.58 -7.76
C SER A 101 -6.54 8.45 -7.06
N TYR A 102 -5.45 8.79 -7.76
CA TYR A 102 -4.11 8.87 -7.20
C TYR A 102 -4.02 9.84 -6.03
N GLY A 103 -4.54 11.07 -6.19
CA GLY A 103 -4.55 12.09 -5.15
C GLY A 103 -5.30 11.65 -3.88
N SER A 104 -6.49 11.05 -4.05
CA SER A 104 -7.27 10.52 -2.92
C SER A 104 -6.55 9.37 -2.20
N MET A 105 -5.88 8.47 -2.95
CA MET A 105 -5.08 7.41 -2.36
C MET A 105 -3.84 7.96 -1.64
N LEU A 106 -3.24 9.05 -2.15
CA LEU A 106 -2.12 9.72 -1.50
C LEU A 106 -2.53 10.35 -0.18
N ASP A 107 -3.70 10.98 -0.11
CA ASP A 107 -4.26 11.50 1.15
C ASP A 107 -4.48 10.37 2.18
N THR A 108 -5.03 9.24 1.72
CA THR A 108 -5.23 8.06 2.56
C THR A 108 -3.92 7.50 3.08
N PHE A 109 -2.91 7.34 2.22
CA PHE A 109 -1.56 6.90 2.62
C PHE A 109 -0.97 7.80 3.72
N ARG A 110 -1.12 9.13 3.61
CA ARG A 110 -0.62 10.06 4.61
C ARG A 110 -1.32 9.86 5.96
N LEU A 111 -2.65 9.66 5.94
CA LEU A 111 -3.44 9.43 7.15
C LEU A 111 -3.11 8.09 7.80
N ASP A 112 -3.06 7.02 7.02
CA ASP A 112 -2.80 5.67 7.51
C ASP A 112 -1.36 5.53 8.03
N TYR A 113 -0.39 6.20 7.38
CA TYR A 113 0.96 6.29 7.90
C TYR A 113 1.02 7.01 9.24
N LYS A 114 0.33 8.15 9.39
CA LYS A 114 0.26 8.89 10.65
C LYS A 114 -0.31 8.01 11.77
N THR A 115 -1.41 7.32 11.48
CA THR A 115 -2.06 6.40 12.43
C THR A 115 -1.12 5.26 12.83
N TYR A 116 -0.44 4.64 11.86
CA TYR A 116 0.58 3.64 12.13
C TYR A 116 1.70 4.16 13.04
N GLU A 117 2.25 5.34 12.73
CA GLU A 117 3.35 5.94 13.47
C GLU A 117 2.97 6.24 14.93
N GLU A 118 1.78 6.81 15.15
CA GLU A 118 1.24 7.06 16.48
C GLU A 118 1.11 5.76 17.30
N HIS A 119 0.60 4.69 16.69
CA HIS A 119 0.47 3.38 17.35
C HIS A 119 1.83 2.71 17.61
N LEU A 120 2.80 2.83 16.71
CA LEU A 120 4.14 2.31 16.92
C LEU A 120 4.83 3.06 18.07
N SER A 121 4.71 4.38 18.11
CA SER A 121 5.22 5.22 19.19
C SER A 121 4.57 4.84 20.53
N ALA A 122 3.25 4.65 20.57
CA ALA A 122 2.55 4.16 21.75
C ALA A 122 3.06 2.77 22.19
N ALA A 123 3.23 1.83 21.26
CA ALA A 123 3.75 0.49 21.56
C ALA A 123 5.16 0.52 22.17
N ILE A 124 6.05 1.37 21.66
CA ILE A 124 7.40 1.58 22.22
C ILE A 124 7.33 2.08 23.66
N ASN A 125 6.32 2.89 24.00
CA ASN A 125 6.17 3.47 25.34
C ASN A 125 5.51 2.53 26.36
N VAL A 126 4.91 1.42 25.94
CA VAL A 126 4.34 0.45 26.89
C VAL A 126 5.45 -0.20 27.74
N ASP A 127 5.16 -0.39 29.03
CA ASP A 127 5.99 -1.13 29.96
C ASP A 127 5.82 -2.63 29.73
N CYS A 128 6.66 -3.19 28.88
CA CYS A 128 6.78 -4.62 28.58
C CYS A 128 7.03 -5.55 29.80
N TRP A 129 7.55 -5.03 30.93
CA TRP A 129 7.90 -5.84 32.10
C TRP A 129 6.68 -6.02 32.99
N ASN A 130 6.03 -4.89 33.30
CA ASN A 130 4.85 -4.84 34.15
C ASN A 130 3.55 -5.10 33.38
N GLN A 131 3.53 -4.85 32.06
CA GLN A 131 2.36 -4.99 31.18
C GLN A 131 2.69 -5.76 29.88
N PRO A 132 3.18 -7.01 29.97
CA PRO A 132 3.62 -7.78 28.81
C PRO A 132 2.52 -8.06 27.79
N ALA A 133 1.27 -8.27 28.25
CA ALA A 133 0.12 -8.46 27.37
C ALA A 133 -0.23 -7.19 26.58
N ALA A 134 -0.32 -6.05 27.26
CA ALA A 134 -0.58 -4.76 26.60
C ALA A 134 0.53 -4.40 25.60
N PHE A 135 1.80 -4.71 25.90
CA PHE A 135 2.91 -4.50 24.98
C PHE A 135 2.78 -5.37 23.73
N TYR A 136 2.43 -6.66 23.90
CA TYR A 136 2.17 -7.56 22.78
C TYR A 136 1.04 -7.06 21.88
N ASP A 137 -0.09 -6.69 22.48
CA ASP A 137 -1.27 -6.21 21.76
C ASP A 137 -0.97 -4.91 21.00
N ALA A 138 -0.23 -3.99 21.62
CA ALA A 138 0.19 -2.74 20.99
C ALA A 138 1.09 -2.98 19.77
N ILE A 139 2.05 -3.93 19.86
CA ILE A 139 2.89 -4.34 18.72
C ILE A 139 2.04 -4.97 17.61
N ALA A 140 1.12 -5.87 17.97
CA ALA A 140 0.24 -6.52 17.02
C ALA A 140 -0.62 -5.51 16.26
N SER A 141 -1.17 -4.52 16.97
CA SER A 141 -1.91 -3.41 16.39
C SER A 141 -1.05 -2.58 15.45
N ALA A 142 0.15 -2.16 15.88
CA ALA A 142 1.06 -1.37 15.03
C ALA A 142 1.47 -2.14 13.77
N ARG A 143 1.69 -3.46 13.89
CA ARG A 143 2.00 -4.34 12.74
C ARG A 143 0.84 -4.41 11.74
N ALA A 144 -0.40 -4.52 12.22
CA ALA A 144 -1.57 -4.52 11.36
C ALA A 144 -1.69 -3.21 10.57
N LEU A 145 -1.50 -2.06 11.24
CA LEU A 145 -1.49 -0.74 10.60
C LEU A 145 -0.35 -0.58 9.60
N ARG A 146 0.85 -1.12 9.90
CA ARG A 146 1.98 -1.12 8.95
C ARG A 146 1.65 -1.87 7.65
N ASN A 147 0.84 -2.94 7.72
CA ASN A 147 0.38 -3.66 6.54
C ASN A 147 -0.65 -2.87 5.72
N VAL A 148 -1.45 -2.00 6.36
CA VAL A 148 -2.33 -1.06 5.66
C VAL A 148 -1.48 -0.08 4.86
N VAL A 149 -0.50 0.57 5.49
CA VAL A 149 0.47 1.47 4.82
C VAL A 149 1.16 0.78 3.63
N HIS A 150 1.56 -0.49 3.80
CA HIS A 150 2.13 -1.26 2.69
C HIS A 150 1.14 -1.42 1.53
N THR A 151 -0.12 -1.70 1.82
CA THR A 151 -1.19 -1.82 0.82
C THR A 151 -1.40 -0.51 0.08
N ASP A 152 -1.35 0.63 0.78
CA ASP A 152 -1.49 1.95 0.16
C ASP A 152 -0.36 2.24 -0.82
N VAL A 153 0.88 1.88 -0.45
CA VAL A 153 2.04 2.01 -1.36
C VAL A 153 1.86 1.17 -2.63
N VAL A 154 1.33 -0.06 -2.50
CA VAL A 154 1.03 -0.91 -3.66
C VAL A 154 -0.02 -0.26 -4.55
N LYS A 155 -1.10 0.27 -3.97
CA LYS A 155 -2.17 0.97 -4.72
C LYS A 155 -1.67 2.25 -5.38
N LEU A 156 -0.84 3.04 -4.71
CA LEU A 156 -0.22 4.23 -5.30
C LEU A 156 0.58 3.88 -6.55
N ASN A 157 1.38 2.81 -6.50
CA ASN A 157 2.12 2.35 -7.68
C ASN A 157 1.17 1.86 -8.80
N GLN A 158 0.10 1.15 -8.45
CA GLN A 158 -0.92 0.75 -9.43
C GLN A 158 -1.55 1.95 -10.13
N TYR A 159 -1.83 3.04 -9.40
CA TYR A 159 -2.33 4.27 -10.01
C TYR A 159 -1.29 4.98 -10.88
N VAL A 160 0.01 4.87 -10.58
CA VAL A 160 1.07 5.33 -11.48
C VAL A 160 1.05 4.53 -12.80
N ASP A 161 0.93 3.20 -12.72
CA ASP A 161 0.85 2.33 -13.91
C ASP A 161 -0.43 2.61 -14.74
N GLN A 162 -1.56 2.85 -14.06
CA GLN A 162 -2.80 3.26 -14.71
C GLN A 162 -2.67 4.62 -15.39
N TYR A 163 -1.95 5.56 -14.77
CA TYR A 163 -1.72 6.87 -15.35
C TYR A 163 -0.83 6.78 -16.59
N GLN A 164 0.21 5.94 -16.55
CA GLN A 164 1.02 5.63 -17.73
C GLN A 164 0.15 5.04 -18.85
N SER A 165 -0.73 4.09 -18.52
CA SER A 165 -1.66 3.50 -19.49
C SER A 165 -2.61 4.55 -20.09
N ALA A 166 -3.09 5.49 -19.28
CA ALA A 166 -3.93 6.60 -19.74
C ALA A 166 -3.16 7.57 -20.66
N ILE A 167 -1.87 7.80 -20.43
CA ILE A 167 -1.01 8.57 -21.35
C ILE A 167 -0.88 7.86 -22.70
N ILE A 168 -0.63 6.55 -22.69
CA ILE A 168 -0.51 5.75 -23.92
C ILE A 168 -1.82 5.80 -24.71
N GLN A 169 -2.95 5.66 -24.02
CA GLN A 169 -4.26 5.77 -24.66
C GLN A 169 -4.47 7.16 -25.28
N PHE A 170 -4.14 8.22 -24.53
CA PHE A 170 -4.21 9.60 -25.01
C PHE A 170 -3.35 9.81 -26.27
N GLU A 171 -2.13 9.26 -26.30
CA GLU A 171 -1.25 9.34 -27.47
C GLU A 171 -1.85 8.64 -28.69
N ASN A 172 -2.41 7.44 -28.52
CA ASN A 172 -3.04 6.68 -29.59
C ASN A 172 -4.27 7.41 -30.16
N ASP A 173 -5.10 7.97 -29.28
CA ASP A 173 -6.28 8.75 -29.66
C ASP A 173 -5.86 10.00 -30.46
N TYR A 174 -4.84 10.70 -29.99
CA TYR A 174 -4.27 11.85 -30.69
C TYR A 174 -3.71 11.49 -32.07
N GLN A 175 -2.92 10.42 -32.19
CA GLN A 175 -2.36 10.00 -33.48
C GLN A 175 -3.44 9.59 -34.48
N THR A 176 -4.55 9.02 -34.02
CA THR A 176 -5.68 8.64 -34.87
C THR A 176 -6.35 9.89 -35.43
N VAL A 177 -6.64 10.88 -34.58
CA VAL A 177 -7.22 12.17 -35.01
C VAL A 177 -6.32 12.89 -36.01
N VAL A 178 -5.00 12.92 -35.80
CA VAL A 178 -4.07 13.57 -36.73
C VAL A 178 -4.03 12.87 -38.10
N LYS A 179 -4.15 11.54 -38.14
CA LYS A 179 -4.18 10.77 -39.39
C LYS A 179 -5.49 10.97 -40.16
N GLU A 180 -6.62 11.14 -39.48
CA GLU A 180 -7.92 11.43 -40.12
C GLU A 180 -8.01 12.86 -40.67
N VAL A 181 -7.22 13.80 -40.13
CA VAL A 181 -7.22 15.22 -40.55
C VAL A 181 -6.23 15.50 -41.70
N LYS A 182 -5.33 14.57 -42.02
CA LYS A 182 -4.37 14.75 -43.13
C LYS A 182 -4.98 14.23 -44.45
N PRO A 183 -5.14 15.09 -45.50
CA PRO A 183 -5.61 14.67 -46.81
C PRO A 183 -4.60 13.80 -47.57
#